data_AF-R6N215-F1
#
_entry.id   AF-R6N215-F1
#
_cell.length_a   1.000
_cell.length_b   1.000
_cell.length_c   1.000
_cell.angle_alpha   90.00
_cell.angle_beta   90.00
_cell.angle_gamma   90.00
#
_symmetry.space_group_name_H-M   'P 1'
#
loop_
_entity.id
_entity.type
_entity.pdbx_description
1 polymer ?
#
loop_
_entity_poly.entity_id
_entity_poly.type
_entity_poly.pdbx_seq_one_letter_code
_entity_poly.pdbx_strand_id
1 'polypeptide(L)'
;MTQEEKLTALKAMVGSSDSDEVLSTYLSFAGSKILAKAYPYQNDVTEVPAQYAHLQVEIAAYMLNKRGAEGQTSHTENGVSRSYENGDVPSSMLKAVIPACGVIR
;
A
#
# COMPACT_ATOMS: atom_id res chain seq x y z
N MET A 1 -14.72 0.44 5.24
CA MET A 1 -13.90 1.49 5.87
C MET A 1 -14.04 2.77 5.09
N THR A 2 -14.45 3.83 5.75
CA THR A 2 -14.47 5.21 5.23
C THR A 2 -13.04 5.76 5.13
N GLN A 3 -12.88 6.89 4.46
CA GLN A 3 -11.57 7.56 4.36
C GLN A 3 -11.03 7.99 5.73
N GLU A 4 -11.90 8.47 6.62
CA GLU A 4 -11.53 8.88 7.98
C GLU A 4 -11.06 7.71 8.84
N GLU A 5 -11.71 6.54 8.70
CA GLU A 5 -11.28 5.31 9.36
C GLU A 5 -9.91 4.85 8.86
N LYS A 6 -9.66 4.95 7.54
CA LYS A 6 -8.35 4.62 6.95
C LYS A 6 -7.25 5.53 7.45
N LEU A 7 -7.51 6.84 7.53
CA LEU A 7 -6.57 7.82 8.07
C LEU A 7 -6.27 7.56 9.55
N THR A 8 -7.30 7.31 10.35
CA THR A 8 -7.15 7.01 11.77
C THR A 8 -6.32 5.74 11.99
N ALA A 9 -6.60 4.68 11.23
CA ALA A 9 -5.82 3.45 11.29
C ALA A 9 -4.36 3.66 10.85
N LEU A 10 -4.13 4.41 9.77
CA LEU A 10 -2.80 4.69 9.27
C LEU A 10 -1.96 5.47 10.30
N LYS A 11 -2.53 6.51 10.92
CA LYS A 11 -1.89 7.26 12.02
C LYS A 11 -1.48 6.36 13.18
N ALA A 12 -2.34 5.40 13.54
CA ALA A 12 -2.04 4.45 14.61
C ALA A 12 -0.87 3.50 14.25
N MET A 13 -0.66 3.21 12.95
CA MET A 13 0.41 2.32 12.49
C MET A 13 1.76 3.00 12.32
N VAL A 14 1.80 4.22 11.78
CA VAL A 14 3.06 4.94 11.48
C VAL A 14 3.44 5.99 12.52
N GLY A 15 2.53 6.33 13.43
CA GLY A 15 2.68 7.43 14.39
C GLY A 15 2.09 8.75 13.88
N SER A 16 2.11 9.76 14.75
CA SER A 16 1.47 11.07 14.52
C SER A 16 2.44 12.14 14.01
N SER A 17 3.50 11.75 13.31
CA SER A 17 4.56 12.66 12.86
C SER A 17 4.24 13.35 11.53
N ASP A 18 3.55 12.65 10.63
CA ASP A 18 3.19 13.16 9.31
C ASP A 18 1.79 13.79 9.31
N SER A 19 1.57 14.77 8.43
CA SER A 19 0.28 15.43 8.27
C SER A 19 -0.75 14.56 7.56
N ASP A 20 -2.03 14.82 7.80
CA ASP A 20 -3.16 14.13 7.15
C ASP A 20 -3.11 14.19 5.62
N GLU A 21 -2.60 15.29 5.07
CA GLU A 21 -2.37 15.45 3.63
C GLU A 21 -1.34 14.45 3.10
N VAL A 22 -0.24 14.24 3.83
CA VAL A 22 0.76 13.24 3.46
C VAL A 22 0.15 11.84 3.56
N LEU A 23 -0.50 11.52 4.68
CA LEU A 23 -1.10 10.21 4.90
C LEU A 23 -2.18 9.86 3.86
N SER A 24 -3.03 10.82 3.50
CA SER A 24 -4.05 10.65 2.45
C SER A 24 -3.45 10.46 1.07
N THR A 25 -2.31 11.10 0.78
CA THR A 25 -1.57 10.90 -0.47
C THR A 25 -1.04 9.46 -0.56
N TYR A 26 -0.45 8.92 0.51
CA TYR A 26 0.01 7.52 0.54
C TYR A 26 -1.14 6.51 0.45
N LEU A 27 -2.29 6.79 1.08
CA LEU A 27 -3.49 5.98 0.89
C LEU A 27 -3.96 5.98 -0.57
N SER A 28 -3.88 7.12 -1.25
CA SER A 28 -4.24 7.24 -2.67
C SER A 28 -3.30 6.41 -3.54
N PHE A 29 -1.99 6.50 -3.33
CA PHE A 29 -1.00 5.69 -4.05
C PHE A 29 -1.16 4.18 -3.80
N ALA A 30 -1.38 3.78 -2.54
CA ALA A 30 -1.69 2.39 -2.20
C ALA A 30 -2.95 1.91 -2.91
N GLY A 31 -3.99 2.74 -2.97
CA GLY A 31 -5.24 2.45 -3.66
C GLY A 31 -5.06 2.25 -5.15
N SER A 32 -4.33 3.14 -5.83
CA SER A 32 -4.03 3.01 -7.26
C SER A 32 -3.31 1.70 -7.59
N LYS A 33 -2.38 1.24 -6.73
CA LYS A 33 -1.67 -0.03 -6.94
C LYS A 33 -2.57 -1.24 -6.75
N ILE A 34 -3.47 -1.21 -5.76
CA ILE A 34 -4.48 -2.27 -5.57
C ILE A 34 -5.41 -2.31 -6.77
N LEU A 35 -5.89 -1.17 -7.25
CA LEU A 35 -6.77 -1.08 -8.42
C LEU A 35 -6.11 -1.60 -9.68
N ALA A 36 -4.86 -1.21 -9.95
CA ALA A 36 -4.10 -1.71 -11.10
C ALA A 36 -3.96 -3.25 -11.07
N LYS A 37 -3.87 -3.85 -9.88
CA LYS A 37 -3.79 -5.30 -9.71
C LYS A 37 -5.16 -5.99 -9.80
N ALA A 38 -6.19 -5.39 -9.19
CA ALA A 38 -7.55 -5.93 -9.16
C ALA A 38 -8.26 -5.77 -10.51
N TYR A 39 -7.97 -4.71 -11.26
CA TYR A 39 -8.65 -4.33 -12.49
C TYR A 39 -7.62 -4.00 -13.60
N PRO A 40 -6.77 -4.96 -14.00
CA PRO A 40 -5.64 -4.71 -14.90
C PRO A 40 -6.04 -4.19 -16.29
N TYR A 41 -7.30 -4.34 -16.69
CA TYR A 41 -7.82 -3.93 -17.99
C TYR A 41 -9.01 -2.96 -17.90
N GLN A 42 -9.37 -2.48 -16.70
CA GLN A 42 -10.48 -1.54 -16.50
C GLN A 42 -9.97 -0.30 -15.79
N ASN A 43 -10.05 0.85 -16.46
CA ASN A 43 -9.61 2.13 -15.92
C ASN A 43 -10.75 2.95 -15.31
N ASP A 44 -11.99 2.49 -15.46
CA ASP A 44 -13.19 3.19 -14.97
C ASP A 44 -13.42 2.96 -13.47
N VAL A 45 -12.73 1.99 -12.86
CA VAL A 45 -12.83 1.70 -11.44
C VAL A 45 -11.85 2.59 -10.66
N THR A 46 -12.39 3.55 -9.93
CA THR A 46 -11.61 4.53 -9.15
C THR A 46 -11.61 4.27 -7.65
N GLU A 47 -12.50 3.40 -7.16
CA GLU A 47 -12.65 3.10 -5.74
C GLU A 47 -12.14 1.70 -5.38
N VAL A 48 -11.31 1.64 -4.34
CA VAL A 48 -10.77 0.38 -3.82
C VAL A 48 -11.90 -0.47 -3.22
N PRO A 49 -12.09 -1.72 -3.67
CA PRO A 49 -13.09 -2.63 -3.10
C PRO A 49 -12.96 -2.77 -1.59
N ALA A 50 -14.09 -2.87 -0.89
CA ALA A 50 -14.13 -2.92 0.58
C ALA A 50 -13.28 -4.06 1.18
N GLN A 51 -13.18 -5.20 0.49
CA GLN A 51 -12.34 -6.33 0.90
C GLN A 51 -10.84 -6.00 0.97
N TYR A 52 -10.37 -4.98 0.25
CA TYR A 52 -8.97 -4.55 0.22
C TYR A 52 -8.74 -3.28 1.05
N ALA A 53 -9.72 -2.81 1.82
CA ALA A 53 -9.59 -1.56 2.56
C ALA A 53 -8.49 -1.61 3.64
N HIS A 54 -8.35 -2.73 4.35
CA HIS A 54 -7.26 -2.93 5.32
C HIS A 54 -5.91 -3.06 4.62
N LEU A 55 -5.86 -3.80 3.51
CA LEU A 55 -4.65 -3.94 2.69
C LEU A 55 -4.15 -2.58 2.17
N GLN A 56 -5.06 -1.67 1.82
CA GLN A 56 -4.71 -0.30 1.43
C GLN A 56 -3.96 0.45 2.55
N VAL A 57 -4.41 0.29 3.79
CA VAL A 57 -3.75 0.91 4.96
C VAL A 57 -2.38 0.27 5.21
N GLU A 58 -2.28 -1.05 5.14
CA GLU A 58 -1.01 -1.77 5.32
C GLU A 58 0.04 -1.38 4.28
N ILE A 59 -0.35 -1.30 3.00
CA ILE A 59 0.54 -0.86 1.91
C ILE A 59 0.96 0.59 2.13
N ALA A 60 0.03 1.48 2.51
CA ALA A 60 0.36 2.87 2.78
C ALA A 60 1.36 3.01 3.95
N ALA A 61 1.16 2.25 5.04
CA ALA A 61 2.06 2.21 6.18
C ALA A 61 3.44 1.69 5.79
N TYR A 62 3.50 0.65 4.96
CA TYR A 62 4.76 0.12 4.43
C TYR A 62 5.53 1.16 3.62
N MET A 63 4.86 1.84 2.68
CA MET A 63 5.46 2.88 1.83
C MET A 63 6.01 4.03 2.68
N LEU A 64 5.27 4.48 3.70
CA LEU A 64 5.72 5.50 4.64
C LEU A 64 6.96 5.05 5.44
N ASN A 65 6.96 3.82 5.95
CA ASN A 65 8.09 3.28 6.70
C ASN A 65 9.35 3.05 5.85
N LYS A 66 9.20 2.87 4.53
CA LYS A 66 10.31 2.78 3.58
C LYS A 66 10.82 4.13 3.09
N ARG A 67 10.13 5.24 3.41
CA ARG A 67 10.56 6.60 3.05
C ARG A 67 11.95 6.87 3.62
N GLY A 68 12.93 7.14 2.74
CA GLY A 68 14.33 7.37 3.12
C GLY A 68 15.24 6.12 3.11
N ALA A 69 14.68 4.93 2.87
CA ALA A 69 15.43 3.68 2.62
C ALA A 69 15.13 3.12 1.21
N GLU A 70 14.77 4.00 0.29
CA GLU A 70 14.50 3.69 -1.11
C GLU A 70 15.82 3.22 -1.77
N GLY A 71 15.79 2.07 -2.45
CA GLY A 71 16.98 1.50 -3.10
C GLY A 71 17.91 0.67 -2.20
N GLN A 72 17.70 0.63 -0.89
CA GLN A 72 18.40 -0.32 -0.01
C GLN A 72 17.58 -1.60 0.18
N THR A 73 18.08 -2.69 -0.39
CA THR A 73 17.49 -4.04 -0.32
C THR A 73 18.01 -4.83 0.88
N SER A 74 19.13 -4.40 1.46
CA SER A 74 19.74 -5.05 2.62
C SER A 74 20.56 -4.04 3.42
N HIS A 75 20.38 -4.05 4.74
CA HIS A 75 21.26 -3.35 5.68
C HIS A 75 21.75 -4.36 6.72
N THR A 76 23.06 -4.36 6.97
CA THR A 76 23.69 -5.14 8.05
C THR A 76 24.35 -4.16 9.00
N GLU A 77 23.90 -4.15 10.25
CA GLU A 77 24.53 -3.35 11.30
C GLU A 77 24.68 -4.21 12.56
N ASN A 78 25.90 -4.24 13.12
CA ASN A 78 26.24 -4.94 14.36
C ASN A 78 25.78 -6.42 14.44
N GLY A 79 25.80 -7.14 13.32
CA GLY A 79 25.44 -8.56 13.24
C GLY A 79 23.94 -8.85 13.01
N VAL A 80 23.07 -7.84 12.97
CA VAL A 80 21.65 -8.00 12.61
C VAL A 80 21.45 -7.59 11.16
N SER A 81 20.95 -8.52 10.34
CA SER A 81 20.65 -8.29 8.93
C SER A 81 19.15 -8.09 8.71
N ARG A 82 18.77 -6.99 8.06
CA ARG A 82 17.39 -6.71 7.66
C ARG A 82 17.31 -6.75 6.14
N SER A 83 16.59 -7.72 5.59
CA SER A 83 16.34 -7.84 4.14
C SER A 83 14.96 -7.29 3.81
N TYR A 84 14.90 -6.39 2.82
CA TYR A 84 13.66 -5.82 2.31
C TYR A 84 13.42 -6.31 0.87
N GLU A 85 12.18 -6.60 0.49
CA GLU A 85 11.85 -6.88 -0.91
C GLU A 85 12.14 -5.63 -1.76
N ASN A 86 12.73 -5.85 -2.94
CA ASN A 86 13.03 -4.79 -3.90
C ASN A 86 11.73 -4.32 -4.59
N GLY A 87 11.48 -3.01 -4.57
CA GLY A 87 10.31 -2.41 -5.23
C GLY A 87 9.56 -1.40 -4.36
N ASP A 88 8.73 -0.61 -5.02
CA ASP A 88 7.91 0.46 -4.42
C ASP A 88 6.86 -0.10 -3.44
N VAL A 89 6.20 -1.21 -3.79
CA VAL A 89 5.34 -2.01 -2.90
C VAL A 89 5.73 -3.49 -3.07
N PRO A 90 5.87 -4.27 -1.97
CA PRO A 90 6.26 -5.67 -2.05
C PRO A 90 5.26 -6.48 -2.86
N SER A 91 5.77 -7.28 -3.80
CA SER A 91 4.93 -8.16 -4.62
C SER A 91 4.12 -9.13 -3.75
N SER A 92 4.68 -9.51 -2.60
CA SER A 92 4.01 -10.36 -1.60
C SER A 92 2.73 -9.74 -1.02
N MET A 93 2.68 -8.42 -0.79
CA MET A 93 1.46 -7.75 -0.31
C MET A 93 0.36 -7.75 -1.38
N LEU A 94 0.73 -7.60 -2.65
CA LEU A 94 -0.22 -7.60 -3.76
C LEU A 94 -0.74 -8.99 -4.14
N LYS A 95 -0.18 -10.08 -3.59
CA LYS A 95 -0.69 -11.46 -3.81
C LYS A 95 -2.10 -11.66 -3.23
N ALA A 96 -2.47 -10.89 -2.19
CA ALA A 96 -3.80 -10.93 -1.63
C ALA A 96 -4.87 -10.35 -2.57
N VAL A 97 -4.46 -9.57 -3.57
CA VAL A 97 -5.37 -8.97 -4.55
C VAL A 97 -5.62 -9.95 -5.69
N ILE A 98 -6.87 -10.40 -5.79
CA ILE A 98 -7.35 -11.28 -6.86
C ILE A 98 -7.85 -10.38 -8.01
N PRO A 99 -7.29 -10.51 -9.23
CA PRO A 99 -7.78 -9.79 -10.40
C PRO A 99 -9.23 -10.18 -10.71
N ALA A 100 -10.08 -9.19 -10.99
CA ALA A 100 -11.43 -9.39 -11.45
C ALA A 100 -11.42 -10.03 -12.85
N CYS A 101 -12.20 -11.10 -13.01
CA CYS A 101 -12.42 -11.77 -14.28
C CYS A 101 -13.82 -11.45 -14.79
N GLY A 102 -13.96 -11.33 -16.11
CA GLY A 102 -15.25 -11.11 -16.77
C GLY A 102 -15.31 -11.80 -18.13
N VAL A 103 -16.52 -11.93 -18.67
CA VAL A 103 -16.74 -12.40 -20.04
C VAL A 103 -16.70 -11.20 -20.99
N ILE A 104 -16.01 -11.36 -22.12
CA ILE A 104 -16.08 -10.42 -23.24
C ILE A 104 -17.50 -10.54 -23.81
N ARG A 105 -18.18 -9.40 -23.92
CA ARG A 105 -19.57 -9.33 -24.38
C ARG A 105 -19.64 -8.97 -25.85
#